data_AF-A0A383ASN7-F1
#
_entry.id   AF-A0A383ASN7-F1
#
_cell.length_a   1.000
_cell.length_b   1.000
_cell.length_c   1.000
_cell.angle_alpha   90.00
_cell.angle_beta   90.00
_cell.angle_gamma   90.00
#
_symmetry.space_group_name_H-M   'P 1'
#
loop_
_entity.id
_entity.type
_entity.pdbx_description
1 polymer ?
#
loop_
_entity_poly.entity_id
_entity_poly.type
_entity_poly.pdbx_seq_one_letter_code
_entity_poly.pdbx_strand_id
1 'polypeptide(L)'
;DNVDQEAHWESKSIDLEGKQNLYLSFHITEDGALDADDFVKVGYKLGNDDTVIVWEQHGEFDDVMVISPIPAHPDLKLIMKVKNDGSEKIYLEEAAATVIDHTDLSKGFSSFFLVKN
;
A
#
# COMPACT_ATOMS: atom_id res chain seq x y z
N ASP A 1 25.28 12.53 -11.65
CA ASP A 1 24.97 11.23 -11.05
C ASP A 1 23.53 11.27 -10.59
N ASN A 2 22.61 10.72 -11.39
CA ASN A 2 21.25 10.44 -10.92
C ASN A 2 21.39 9.21 -10.03
N VAL A 3 21.11 9.39 -8.75
CA VAL A 3 21.12 8.26 -7.81
C VAL A 3 19.70 7.75 -7.83
N ASP A 4 19.46 6.57 -8.41
CA ASP A 4 18.20 5.84 -8.24
C ASP A 4 17.88 5.79 -6.74
N GLN A 5 16.86 6.52 -6.31
CA GLN A 5 16.47 6.59 -4.92
C GLN A 5 15.37 5.57 -4.68
N GLU A 6 15.73 4.49 -3.98
CA GLU A 6 14.74 3.59 -3.43
C GLU A 6 14.19 4.14 -2.11
N ALA A 7 12.89 4.43 -2.08
CA ALA A 7 12.16 4.78 -0.88
C ALA A 7 11.34 3.59 -0.38
N HIS A 8 11.34 3.41 0.94
CA HIS A 8 10.56 2.38 1.61
C HIS A 8 9.69 3.01 2.70
N TRP A 9 8.38 2.79 2.59
CA TRP A 9 7.41 3.12 3.62
C TRP A 9 6.82 1.84 4.22
N GLU A 10 6.72 1.82 5.55
CA GLU A 10 6.15 0.73 6.33
C GLU A 10 5.16 1.33 7.36
N SER A 11 3.96 0.75 7.45
CA SER A 11 2.98 1.15 8.46
C SER A 11 3.39 0.68 9.87
N LYS A 12 2.70 1.19 10.89
CA LYS A 12 2.68 0.51 12.19
C LYS A 12 2.02 -0.87 12.04
N SER A 13 2.33 -1.77 12.97
CA SER A 13 1.65 -3.06 13.09
C SER A 13 0.16 -2.87 13.35
N ILE A 14 -0.64 -3.67 12.66
CA ILE A 14 -2.10 -3.74 12.75
C ILE A 14 -2.45 -5.14 13.26
N ASP A 15 -3.14 -5.20 14.39
CA ASP A 15 -3.64 -6.46 14.94
C ASP A 15 -5.02 -6.76 14.34
N LEU A 16 -5.07 -7.80 13.52
CA LEU A 16 -6.29 -8.33 12.92
C LEU A 16 -6.51 -9.80 13.29
N GLU A 17 -5.93 -10.28 14.39
CA GLU A 17 -6.10 -11.67 14.81
C GLU A 17 -7.59 -12.02 14.98
N GLY A 18 -7.97 -13.20 14.47
CA GLY A 18 -9.34 -13.71 14.54
C GLY A 18 -10.37 -12.98 13.66
N LYS A 19 -9.98 -11.99 12.86
CA LYS A 19 -10.87 -11.34 11.87
C LYS A 19 -10.99 -12.19 10.59
N GLN A 20 -12.02 -11.92 9.79
CA GLN A 20 -12.27 -12.60 8.51
C GLN A 20 -12.64 -11.57 7.44
N ASN A 21 -12.64 -11.97 6.16
CA ASN A 21 -13.00 -11.12 5.02
C ASN A 21 -12.19 -9.81 5.01
N LEU A 22 -10.88 -9.94 5.17
CA LEU A 22 -9.95 -8.82 5.24
C LEU A 22 -9.49 -8.43 3.83
N TYR A 23 -9.45 -7.12 3.59
CA TYR A 23 -8.95 -6.55 2.35
C TYR A 23 -7.97 -5.42 2.65
N LEU A 24 -6.91 -5.36 1.88
CA LEU A 24 -6.05 -4.19 1.80
C LEU A 24 -6.58 -3.23 0.75
N SER A 25 -6.43 -1.94 1.02
CA SER A 25 -6.60 -0.89 0.03
C SER A 25 -5.38 0.03 0.00
N PHE A 26 -4.90 0.34 -1.20
CA PHE A 26 -3.91 1.39 -1.43
C PHE A 26 -4.46 2.35 -2.48
N HIS A 27 -4.29 3.65 -2.25
CA HIS A 27 -4.58 4.70 -3.21
C HIS A 27 -3.28 5.46 -3.47
N ILE A 28 -2.82 5.40 -4.71
CA ILE A 28 -1.50 5.88 -5.13
C ILE A 28 -1.69 6.79 -6.33
N THR A 29 -0.99 7.91 -6.32
CA THR A 29 -0.97 8.89 -7.42
C THR A 29 0.46 9.29 -7.73
N GLU A 30 0.67 9.77 -8.96
CA GLU A 30 1.93 10.37 -9.40
C GLU A 30 1.75 11.79 -9.94
N ASP A 31 2.81 12.59 -9.84
CA ASP A 31 2.94 13.90 -10.47
C ASP A 31 4.21 13.90 -11.33
N GLY A 32 4.01 13.85 -12.65
CA GLY A 32 5.03 13.51 -13.64
C GLY A 32 4.84 12.08 -14.18
N ALA A 33 5.65 11.67 -15.16
CA ALA A 33 5.59 10.33 -15.73
C ALA A 33 6.83 9.55 -15.29
N LEU A 34 6.65 8.46 -14.55
CA LEU A 34 7.75 7.58 -14.18
C LEU A 34 8.45 7.02 -15.42
N ASP A 35 9.78 6.94 -15.36
CA ASP A 35 10.57 6.27 -16.38
C ASP A 35 10.34 4.76 -16.35
N ALA A 36 10.56 4.08 -17.48
CA ALA A 36 10.27 2.65 -17.61
C ALA A 36 11.05 1.75 -16.63
N ASP A 37 12.16 2.25 -16.07
CA ASP A 37 13.01 1.55 -15.09
C ASP A 37 12.68 1.93 -13.63
N ASP A 38 11.73 2.85 -13.42
CA ASP A 38 11.17 3.21 -12.13
C ASP A 38 9.98 2.34 -11.79
N PHE A 39 9.70 2.18 -10.49
CA PHE A 39 8.59 1.34 -10.06
C PHE A 39 7.93 1.81 -8.77
N VAL A 40 6.69 1.38 -8.62
CA VAL A 40 5.97 1.35 -7.35
C VAL A 40 5.50 -0.06 -7.06
N LYS A 41 5.71 -0.52 -5.83
CA LYS A 41 5.24 -1.81 -5.33
C LYS A 41 4.51 -1.61 -4.02
N VAL A 42 3.34 -2.23 -3.88
CA VAL A 42 2.61 -2.27 -2.61
C VAL A 42 2.27 -3.68 -2.19
N GLY A 43 2.19 -3.87 -0.88
CA GLY A 43 2.10 -5.20 -0.30
C GLY A 43 1.91 -5.17 1.20
N TYR A 44 2.16 -6.31 1.81
CA TYR A 44 2.10 -6.46 3.26
C TYR A 44 3.17 -7.41 3.77
N LYS A 45 3.42 -7.35 5.08
CA LYS A 45 4.27 -8.27 5.83
C LYS A 45 3.52 -8.79 7.03
N LEU A 46 3.72 -10.08 7.35
CA LEU A 46 3.15 -10.75 8.52
C LEU A 46 4.29 -11.06 9.49
N GLY A 47 4.35 -10.34 10.61
CA GLY A 47 5.42 -10.50 11.60
C GLY A 47 6.80 -10.28 10.99
N ASN A 48 7.63 -11.32 11.02
CA ASN A 48 9.00 -11.29 10.49
C ASN A 48 9.12 -11.87 9.06
N ASP A 49 8.03 -12.32 8.45
CA ASP A 49 8.03 -12.95 7.12
C ASP A 49 8.45 -11.99 5.99
N ASP A 50 8.69 -12.51 4.80
CA ASP A 50 8.98 -11.68 3.63
C ASP A 50 7.76 -10.85 3.21
N THR A 51 8.01 -9.73 2.53
CA THR A 51 6.92 -8.89 1.98
C THR A 51 6.20 -9.64 0.87
N VAL A 52 4.88 -9.75 0.99
CA VAL A 52 3.98 -10.21 -0.07
C VAL A 52 3.55 -8.99 -0.89
N ILE A 53 3.99 -8.93 -2.14
CA ILE A 53 3.58 -7.88 -3.09
C ILE A 53 2.22 -8.24 -3.67
N VAL A 54 1.27 -7.31 -3.58
CA VAL A 54 -0.10 -7.47 -4.13
C VAL A 54 -0.30 -6.68 -5.41
N TRP A 55 0.53 -5.66 -5.64
CA TRP A 55 0.54 -4.89 -6.87
C TRP A 55 1.91 -4.27 -7.11
N GLU A 56 2.30 -4.19 -8.38
CA GLU A 56 3.55 -3.63 -8.85
C GLU A 56 3.31 -3.00 -10.23
N GLN A 57 3.95 -1.85 -10.43
CA GLN A 57 3.91 -1.10 -11.69
C GLN A 57 5.28 -0.53 -11.98
N HIS A 58 5.65 -0.58 -13.27
CA HIS A 58 6.87 0.04 -13.80
C HIS A 58 6.48 1.14 -14.78
N GLY A 59 7.21 2.25 -14.75
CA GLY A 59 6.86 3.44 -15.53
C GLY A 59 5.51 4.05 -15.16
N GLU A 60 5.06 4.97 -16.01
CA GLU A 60 3.88 5.81 -15.83
C GLU A 60 2.61 5.03 -15.44
N PHE A 61 1.84 5.60 -14.53
CA PHE A 61 0.53 5.13 -14.10
C PHE A 61 -0.37 6.28 -13.65
N ASP A 62 -1.67 6.19 -13.92
CA ASP A 62 -2.61 7.20 -13.45
C ASP A 62 -2.94 7.04 -11.94
N ASP A 63 -4.14 7.41 -11.51
CA ASP A 63 -4.68 7.06 -10.20
C ASP A 63 -4.95 5.55 -10.11
N VAL A 64 -4.38 4.90 -9.10
CA VAL A 64 -4.58 3.46 -8.85
C VAL A 64 -5.16 3.20 -7.46
N MET A 65 -6.26 2.44 -7.44
CA MET A 65 -6.82 1.80 -6.26
C MET A 65 -6.55 0.29 -6.29
N VAL A 66 -5.72 -0.21 -5.38
CA VAL A 66 -5.42 -1.65 -5.25
C VAL A 66 -6.29 -2.24 -4.16
N ILE A 67 -7.05 -3.30 -4.45
CA ILE A 67 -7.81 -4.05 -3.43
C ILE A 67 -7.41 -5.53 -3.48
N SER A 68 -6.95 -6.08 -2.35
CA SER A 68 -6.49 -7.48 -2.29
C SER A 68 -6.91 -8.17 -0.99
N PRO A 69 -7.46 -9.40 -1.06
CA PRO A 69 -7.78 -10.18 0.15
C PRO A 69 -6.50 -10.61 0.87
N ILE A 70 -6.54 -10.62 2.21
CA ILE A 70 -5.38 -11.00 3.03
C ILE A 70 -5.74 -11.92 4.20
N PRO A 71 -4.78 -12.72 4.70
CA PRO A 71 -4.96 -13.50 5.91
C PRO A 71 -4.99 -12.60 7.17
N ALA A 72 -5.72 -13.04 8.19
CA ALA A 72 -5.69 -12.43 9.51
C ALA A 72 -4.35 -12.69 10.21
N HIS A 73 -3.82 -11.68 10.88
CA HIS A 73 -2.55 -11.77 11.60
C HIS A 73 -2.48 -10.71 12.72
N PRO A 74 -1.86 -11.00 13.88
CA PRO A 74 -1.70 -10.03 14.98
C PRO A 74 -0.63 -8.96 14.70
N ASP A 75 0.25 -9.21 13.73
CA ASP A 75 1.32 -8.29 13.35
C ASP A 75 1.32 -8.11 11.83
N LEU A 76 0.28 -7.49 11.29
CA LEU A 76 0.21 -7.11 9.88
C LEU A 76 0.85 -5.73 9.70
N LYS A 77 1.71 -5.56 8.70
CA LYS A 77 2.20 -4.24 8.26
C LYS A 77 1.97 -4.04 6.77
N LEU A 78 1.58 -2.83 6.40
CA LEU A 78 1.47 -2.40 5.01
C LEU A 78 2.81 -1.87 4.53
N ILE A 79 3.16 -2.20 3.29
CA ILE A 79 4.46 -1.90 2.71
C ILE A 79 4.26 -1.19 1.38
N MET A 80 5.01 -0.12 1.16
CA MET A 80 5.18 0.50 -0.14
C MET A 80 6.67 0.69 -0.43
N LYS A 81 7.09 0.29 -1.62
CA LYS A 81 8.45 0.49 -2.14
C LYS A 81 8.37 1.27 -3.43
N VAL A 82 9.18 2.31 -3.54
CA VAL A 82 9.27 3.15 -4.73
C VAL A 82 10.73 3.17 -5.16
N LYS A 83 10.98 3.00 -6.44
CA LYS A 83 12.24 3.37 -7.08
C LYS A 83 11.93 4.50 -8.04
N ASN A 84 12.63 5.61 -7.87
CA ASN A 84 12.51 6.79 -8.70
C ASN A 84 13.90 7.46 -8.75
N ASP A 85 14.35 7.90 -9.91
CA ASP A 85 15.66 8.56 -10.06
C ASP A 85 15.70 10.00 -9.50
N GLY A 86 14.53 10.52 -9.11
CA GLY A 86 14.30 11.81 -8.48
C GLY A 86 13.62 12.84 -9.38
N SER A 87 13.25 12.51 -10.62
CA SER A 87 12.56 13.46 -11.50
C SER A 87 11.07 13.65 -11.19
N GLU A 88 10.40 12.64 -10.63
CA GLU A 88 8.95 12.67 -10.37
C GLU A 88 8.62 12.61 -8.88
N LYS A 89 7.33 12.83 -8.56
CA LYS A 89 6.80 12.66 -7.20
C LYS A 89 5.73 11.59 -7.18
N ILE A 90 5.87 10.66 -6.25
CA ILE A 90 4.88 9.62 -5.97
C ILE A 90 4.25 9.90 -4.61
N TYR A 91 2.92 9.85 -4.55
CA TYR A 91 2.16 10.07 -3.33
C TYR A 91 1.41 8.80 -2.94
N LEU A 92 1.50 8.45 -1.66
CA LEU A 92 0.60 7.50 -1.03
C LEU A 92 -0.49 8.28 -0.31
N GLU A 93 -1.68 8.35 -0.92
CA GLU A 93 -2.81 9.10 -0.38
C GLU A 93 -3.52 8.30 0.72
N GLU A 94 -3.72 7.00 0.49
CA GLU A 94 -4.35 6.09 1.45
C GLU A 94 -3.68 4.71 1.45
N ALA A 95 -3.50 4.15 2.64
CA ALA A 95 -3.19 2.74 2.84
C ALA A 95 -3.96 2.21 4.05
N ALA A 96 -4.81 1.21 3.83
CA ALA A 96 -5.67 0.65 4.87
C ALA A 96 -5.78 -0.87 4.80
N ALA A 97 -6.04 -1.47 5.96
CA ALA A 97 -6.47 -2.86 6.09
C ALA A 97 -7.88 -2.85 6.69
N THR A 98 -8.87 -3.32 5.94
CA THR A 98 -10.28 -3.23 6.30
C THR A 98 -10.89 -4.61 6.48
N VAL A 99 -11.73 -4.77 7.50
CA VAL A 99 -12.61 -5.92 7.67
C VAL A 99 -13.91 -5.64 6.92
N ILE A 100 -14.25 -6.44 5.91
CA ILE A 100 -15.58 -6.37 5.30
C ILE A 100 -16.50 -7.31 6.07
N ASP A 101 -17.22 -6.76 7.04
CA ASP A 101 -18.35 -7.47 7.64
C ASP A 101 -19.55 -7.35 6.70
N HIS A 102 -19.98 -8.48 6.12
CA HIS A 102 -21.11 -8.56 5.19
C HIS A 102 -22.45 -8.15 5.84
N THR A 103 -22.48 -7.81 7.13
CA THR A 103 -23.71 -7.37 7.81
C THR A 103 -23.98 -5.87 7.77
N ASP A 104 -23.07 -5.02 7.30
CA ASP A 104 -23.32 -3.57 7.32
C ASP A 104 -22.64 -2.77 6.19
N LEU A 105 -23.16 -2.91 4.96
CA LEU A 105 -22.81 -2.01 3.84
C LEU A 105 -23.28 -0.55 4.05
N SER A 106 -23.98 -0.25 5.15
CA SER A 106 -24.48 1.10 5.45
C SER A 106 -23.51 1.94 6.31
N LYS A 107 -22.48 1.31 6.86
CA LYS A 107 -21.38 2.00 7.55
C LYS A 107 -20.17 1.97 6.64
N GLY A 108 -19.94 3.10 5.97
CA GLY A 108 -18.82 3.29 5.06
C GLY A 108 -17.49 2.83 5.66
N PHE A 109 -16.57 2.50 4.77
CA PHE A 109 -15.18 2.17 5.05
C PHE A 109 -14.65 3.01 6.21
N SER A 110 -14.28 2.37 7.32
CA SER A 110 -13.57 3.03 8.40
C SER A 110 -12.11 3.16 7.98
N SER A 111 -11.81 4.14 7.14
CA SER A 111 -10.44 4.50 6.76
C SER A 111 -9.67 4.97 7.99
N PHE A 112 -8.59 4.27 8.34
CA PHE A 112 -7.62 4.75 9.32
C PHE A 112 -6.61 5.63 8.57
N PHE A 113 -6.75 6.94 8.68
CA PHE A 113 -5.80 7.90 8.11
C PHE A 113 -4.53 7.96 8.96
N LEU A 114 -3.37 7.70 8.34
CA LEU A 114 -2.07 8.05 8.90
C LEU A 114 -1.38 9.01 7.93
N VAL A 115 -1.89 10.23 7.86
CA VAL A 115 -1.22 11.35 7.20
C VAL A 115 0.01 11.72 8.03
N LYS A 116 1.19 11.68 7.42
CA LYS A 116 2.36 12.43 7.92
C LYS A 116 2.75 13.45 6.87
N ASN A 117 2.61 14.72 7.25
CA ASN A 117 3.22 15.88 6.61
C ASN A 117 4.74 15.75 6.54
#